data_AF-A0A2U2SMB4-F1
#
_entry.id   AF-A0A2U2SMB4-F1
#
_cell.length_a   1.000
_cell.length_b   1.000
_cell.length_c   1.000
_cell.angle_alpha   90.00
_cell.angle_beta   90.00
_cell.angle_gamma   90.00
#
_symmetry.space_group_name_H-M   'P 1'
#
loop_
_entity.id
_entity.type
_entity.pdbx_description
1 polymer ?
#
loop_
_entity_poly.entity_id
_entity_poly.type
_entity_poly.pdbx_seq_one_letter_code
_entity_poly.pdbx_strand_id
1 'polypeptide(L)' 'MNEPSAWEYRVLSLGSWWRGPRPEELEETLNELGLQGWEVISMAHDYSSSKVRVVAKRPLTDRARRQRSLPR' A
#
# COMPACT_ATOMS: atom_id res chain seq x y z
N MET A 1 14.77 11.75 22.54
CA MET A 1 14.07 12.48 21.47
C MET A 1 13.28 11.43 20.70
N ASN A 2 11.97 11.31 20.95
CA ASN A 2 11.10 10.36 20.23
C ASN A 2 10.97 10.88 18.81
N GLU A 3 11.80 10.37 17.89
CA GLU A 3 11.61 10.65 16.46
C GLU A 3 10.20 10.22 16.07
N PRO A 4 9.39 11.08 15.42
CA PRO A 4 8.14 10.62 14.87
C PRO A 4 8.50 9.50 13.89
N SER A 5 7.95 8.30 14.12
CA SER A 5 7.96 7.22 13.15
C SER A 5 7.33 7.77 11.87
N ALA A 6 8.16 8.15 10.91
CA ALA A 6 7.68 8.55 9.60
C ALA A 6 7.04 7.31 8.97
N TRP A 7 5.92 7.50 8.28
CA TRP A 7 5.21 6.42 7.63
C TRP A 7 5.47 6.47 6.13
N GLU A 8 5.71 5.32 5.54
CA GLU A 8 5.60 5.15 4.10
C GLU A 8 4.18 4.73 3.77
N TYR A 9 3.60 5.30 2.72
CA TYR A 9 2.26 4.96 2.25
C TYR A 9 2.34 4.37 0.84
N ARG A 10 1.53 3.35 0.58
CA ARG A 10 1.36 2.72 -0.72
C ARG A 10 -0.12 2.69 -1.08
N VAL A 11 -0.43 3.14 -2.29
CA VAL A 11 -1.78 3.14 -2.83
C VAL A 11 -1.79 2.22 -4.06
N LEU A 12 -2.67 1.23 -4.05
CA LEU A 12 -2.87 0.29 -5.15
C LEU A 12 -4.30 0.43 -5.66
N SER A 13 -4.50 0.21 -6.96
CA SER A 13 -5.82 0.08 -7.56
C SER A 13 -5.89 -1.27 -8.25
N LEU A 14 -6.74 -2.15 -7.73
CA LEU A 14 -6.89 -3.54 -8.16
C LEU A 14 -8.14 -3.70 -9.01
N GLY A 15 -8.09 -4.62 -9.98
CA GLY A 15 -9.13 -4.82 -10.97
C GLY A 15 -8.92 -4.08 -12.28
N SER A 16 -9.79 -4.37 -13.24
CA SER A 16 -9.78 -3.86 -14.61
C SER A 16 -10.78 -2.72 -14.80
N TRP A 17 -10.76 -2.06 -15.96
CA TRP A 17 -11.74 -1.01 -16.28
C TRP A 17 -13.19 -1.51 -16.28
N TRP A 18 -13.42 -2.79 -16.62
CA TRP A 18 -14.76 -3.37 -16.80
C TRP A 18 -15.19 -4.34 -15.70
N ARG A 19 -14.28 -4.76 -14.83
CA ARG A 19 -14.54 -5.75 -13.78
C ARG A 19 -13.66 -5.49 -12.57
N GLY A 20 -14.23 -5.58 -11.39
CA GLY A 20 -13.47 -5.52 -10.15
C GLY A 20 -12.53 -6.70 -9.96
N PRO A 21 -11.60 -6.59 -8.99
CA PRO A 21 -10.64 -7.64 -8.71
C PRO A 21 -11.37 -8.90 -8.31
N ARG A 22 -10.82 -10.04 -8.71
CA ARG A 22 -11.30 -11.33 -8.20
C ARG A 22 -10.90 -11.46 -6.73
N PRO A 23 -11.67 -12.20 -5.90
CA PRO A 23 -11.31 -12.40 -4.50
C PRO A 23 -9.88 -12.95 -4.32
N GLU A 24 -9.46 -13.87 -5.20
CA GLU A 24 -8.15 -14.52 -5.13
C GLU A 24 -7.01 -13.53 -5.41
N GLU A 25 -7.20 -12.62 -6.37
CA GLU A 25 -6.24 -11.57 -6.72
C GLU A 25 -6.09 -10.53 -5.58
N LEU A 26 -7.22 -10.20 -4.95
CA LEU A 26 -7.23 -9.31 -3.80
C LEU A 26 -6.49 -9.97 -2.62
N GLU A 27 -6.80 -11.24 -2.32
CA GLU A 27 -6.16 -11.98 -1.24
C GLU A 27 -4.64 -12.13 -1.47
N GLU A 28 -4.21 -12.49 -2.68
CA GLU A 28 -2.80 -12.59 -3.05
C GLU A 28 -2.08 -11.24 -2.82
N THR A 29 -2.67 -10.14 -3.28
CA THR A 29 -2.09 -8.80 -3.08
C THR A 29 -1.98 -8.43 -1.60
N LEU A 30 -3.00 -8.74 -0.79
CA LEU A 30 -2.99 -8.45 0.64
C LEU A 30 -1.93 -9.28 1.38
N ASN A 31 -1.77 -10.55 0.99
CA ASN A 31 -0.73 -11.42 1.52
C ASN A 31 0.67 -10.90 1.18
N GLU A 32 0.92 -10.50 -0.06
CA GLU A 32 2.20 -9.90 -0.47
C GLU A 32 2.51 -8.61 0.29
N LEU A 33 1.50 -7.75 0.50
CA LEU A 33 1.64 -6.54 1.31
C LEU A 33 2.04 -6.88 2.74
N GLY A 34 1.35 -7.85 3.36
CA GLY A 34 1.68 -8.33 4.70
C GLY A 34 3.10 -8.87 4.81
N LEU A 35 3.55 -9.67 3.85
CA LEU A 35 4.93 -10.20 3.79
C LEU A 35 5.97 -9.09 3.67
N GLN A 36 5.65 -8.01 2.97
CA GLN A 36 6.50 -6.83 2.82
C GLN A 36 6.43 -5.86 4.02
N GLY A 37 5.68 -6.21 5.07
CA GLY A 37 5.51 -5.41 6.29
C GLY A 37 4.57 -4.22 6.11
N TRP A 38 3.70 -4.25 5.11
CA TRP A 38 2.66 -3.24 4.92
C TRP A 38 1.39 -3.60 5.70
N GLU A 39 0.83 -2.61 6.37
CA GLU A 39 -0.44 -2.67 7.07
C GLU A 39 -1.51 -1.95 6.22
N VAL A 40 -2.56 -2.67 5.82
CA VAL A 40 -3.68 -2.08 5.08
C VAL A 40 -4.57 -1.29 6.04
N ILE A 41 -4.79 -0.02 5.73
CA ILE A 41 -5.54 0.91 6.58
C ILE A 41 -6.85 1.38 5.95
N SER A 42 -7.02 1.21 4.64
CA SER A 42 -8.25 1.58 3.95
C SER A 42 -8.42 0.77 2.68
N MET A 43 -9.67 0.41 2.40
CA MET A 43 -10.11 -0.14 1.13
C MET A 43 -11.37 0.60 0.70
N ALA A 44 -11.42 1.04 -0.55
CA ALA A 44 -12.56 1.74 -1.10
C ALA A 44 -12.83 1.26 -2.52
N HIS A 45 -14.10 1.02 -2.83
CA HIS A 45 -14.51 0.86 -4.22
C HIS A 45 -14.44 2.22 -4.90
N ASP A 46 -13.82 2.26 -6.08
CA ASP A 46 -13.96 3.42 -6.94
C ASP A 46 -15.39 3.39 -7.52
N TYR A 47 -16.16 4.46 -7.36
CA TYR A 47 -17.52 4.50 -7.91
C TYR A 47 -17.52 4.78 -9.42
N SER A 48 -16.42 5.34 -9.95
CA SER A 48 -16.26 5.69 -11.36
C SER A 48 -15.67 4.56 -12.20
N SER A 49 -14.98 3.60 -11.57
CA SER A 49 -14.41 2.42 -12.22
C SER A 49 -14.70 1.19 -11.39
N SER A 50 -14.82 0.00 -11.98
CA SER A 50 -15.06 -1.22 -11.17
C SER A 50 -13.90 -1.61 -10.23
N LYS A 51 -12.88 -0.77 -10.06
CA LYS A 51 -11.65 -1.06 -9.33
C LYS A 51 -11.82 -0.88 -7.82
N VAL A 52 -10.96 -1.56 -7.06
CA VAL A 52 -10.82 -1.39 -5.62
C VAL A 52 -9.51 -0.69 -5.33
N ARG A 53 -9.56 0.41 -4.60
CA ARG A 53 -8.38 1.12 -4.10
C ARG A 53 -8.01 0.59 -2.72
N VAL A 54 -6.76 0.20 -2.56
CA VAL A 54 -6.19 -0.26 -1.29
C VAL A 54 -5.13 0.75 -0.86
N VAL A 55 -5.21 1.21 0.38
CA VAL A 55 -4.21 2.08 1.00
C VAL A 55 -3.54 1.32 2.12
N ALA A 56 -2.22 1.24 2.08
CA ALA A 56 -1.39 0.60 3.08
C ALA A 56 -0.33 1.56 3.61
N LYS A 57 0.11 1.34 4.84
CA LYS A 57 1.21 2.08 5.47
C LYS A 57 2.25 1.11 6.05
N ARG A 58 3.48 1.56 6.22
CA ARG A 58 4.50 0.86 7.02
C ARG A 58 5.44 1.84 7.72
N PRO A 59 6.07 1.46 8.85
CA PRO A 59 7.07 2.30 9.50
C PRO A 59 8.29 2.51 8.58
N LEU A 60 8.70 3.77 8.40
CA LEU A 60 9.91 4.12 7.66
C LEU A 60 11.13 3.85 8.56
N THR A 61 11.77 2.71 8.34
CA THR A 61 12.99 2.34 9.08
C THR A 61 14.12 3.36 8.81
N ASP A 62 15.02 3.53 9.77
CA ASP A 62 16.13 4.49 9.67
C ASP A 62 17.01 4.24 8.45
N ARG A 63 17.14 2.98 8.02
CA ARG A 63 17.85 2.59 6.80
C ARG A 63 17.19 3.18 5.55
N ALA A 64 15.86 3.14 5.47
CA ALA A 64 15.11 3.71 4.36
C ALA A 64 15.15 5.25 4.36
N ARG A 65 15.16 5.89 5.54
CA ARG A 65 15.39 7.34 5.66
C ARG A 65 16.75 7.76 5.09
N ARG A 66 17.82 7.07 5.51
CA ARG A 66 19.20 7.36 5.07
C ARG A 66 19.38 7.21 3.56
N GLN A 67 18.71 6.24 2.94
CA GLN A 67 18.75 6.06 1.48
C GLN A 67 18.03 7.19 0.72
N ARG A 68 16.99 7.80 1.31
CA ARG A 68 16.23 8.90 0.71
C ARG A 68 16.91 10.26 0.83
N SER A 69 17.76 10.46 1.84
CA SER A 69 18.54 11.68 2.05
C SER A 69 19.80 11.77 1.18
N LEU A 70 20.13 10.73 0.41
CA LEU A 70 21.21 10.80 -0.58
C LEU A 70 20.71 11.58 -1.81
N PRO A 71 21.48 12.56 -2.31
CA PRO A 71 21.13 13.26 -3.53
C PRO A 71 21.14 12.28 -4.71
N ARG A 72 20.13 12.39 -5.58
CA ARG A 72 20.05 11.68 -6.87
C ARG A 72 20.80 12.43 -7.95
#